data_AF-A0A960SDU5-F1
#
_entry.id   AF-A0A960SDU5-F1
#
_cell.length_a   1.000
_cell.length_b   1.000
_cell.length_c   1.000
_cell.angle_alpha   90.00
_cell.angle_beta   90.00
_cell.angle_gamma   90.00
#
_symmetry.space_group_name_H-M   'P 1'
#
loop_
_entity.id
_entity.type
_entity.pdbx_description
1 polymer ?
#
loop_
_entity_poly.entity_id
_entity_poly.type
_entity_poly.pdbx_seq_one_letter_code
_entity_poly.pdbx_strand_id
1 'polypeptide(L)'
;SNSGYPLDQNVYQTVKGMSAAAQIVKPGGLIIAAARCNDGFPDHGNFKQFLFGHDSPQAMLDRIYSPGFEQLDQWQVQLLAIILLKCRVGLHCELPAAEVSSANLLPIGDIRRAIDEEVEKLGGQARIAVLPEGPLTIPYLK
;
A
#
# COMPACT_ATOMS: atom_id res chain seq x y z
N SER A 1 -3.15 5.42 -8.70
CA SER A 1 -3.64 4.04 -8.97
C SER A 1 -2.45 3.16 -9.37
N ASN A 2 -2.68 1.90 -9.75
CA ASN A 2 -1.65 1.06 -10.39
C ASN A 2 -1.83 0.91 -11.90
N SER A 3 -2.32 1.96 -12.58
CA SER A 3 -2.53 2.03 -14.04
C SER A 3 -3.57 1.07 -14.64
N GLY A 4 -4.44 0.49 -13.82
CA GLY A 4 -5.54 -0.38 -14.27
C GLY A 4 -5.07 -1.75 -14.78
N TYR A 5 -6.00 -2.56 -15.28
CA TYR A 5 -5.71 -3.93 -15.69
C TYR A 5 -4.79 -3.95 -16.93
N PRO A 6 -3.79 -4.84 -17.01
CA PRO A 6 -3.47 -5.93 -16.07
C PRO A 6 -2.51 -5.55 -14.93
N LEU A 7 -2.12 -4.28 -14.83
CA LEU A 7 -1.11 -3.85 -13.86
C LEU A 7 -1.66 -3.80 -12.43
N ASP A 8 -2.97 -3.65 -12.23
CA ASP A 8 -3.61 -3.61 -10.91
C ASP A 8 -4.30 -4.92 -10.50
N GLN A 9 -3.92 -6.04 -11.12
CA GLN A 9 -4.58 -7.34 -10.96
C GLN A 9 -4.52 -7.90 -9.52
N ASN A 10 -3.53 -7.51 -8.71
CA ASN A 10 -3.41 -7.96 -7.31
C ASN A 10 -2.73 -6.91 -6.42
N VAL A 11 -2.80 -7.12 -5.10
CA VAL A 11 -2.18 -6.22 -4.11
C VAL A 11 -0.67 -6.16 -4.28
N TYR A 12 -0.02 -7.28 -4.62
CA TYR A 12 1.42 -7.34 -4.86
C TYR A 12 1.84 -6.33 -5.92
N GLN A 13 1.19 -6.30 -7.09
CA GLN A 13 1.52 -5.32 -8.14
C GLN A 13 1.22 -3.88 -7.69
N THR A 14 0.13 -3.68 -6.94
CA THR A 14 -0.32 -2.36 -6.48
C THR A 14 0.69 -1.66 -5.58
N VAL A 15 1.54 -2.41 -4.86
CA VAL A 15 2.63 -1.85 -4.04
C VAL A 15 3.60 -0.99 -4.88
N LYS A 16 3.72 -1.23 -6.19
CA LYS A 16 4.54 -0.39 -7.09
C LYS A 16 4.01 1.05 -7.18
N GLY A 17 2.71 1.23 -7.35
CA GLY A 17 2.08 2.55 -7.34
C GLY A 17 2.18 3.21 -5.95
N MET A 18 2.07 2.41 -4.89
CA MET A 18 2.24 2.90 -3.51
C MET A 18 3.67 3.41 -3.28
N SER A 19 4.70 2.71 -3.79
CA SER A 19 6.09 3.11 -3.61
C SER A 19 6.41 4.44 -4.30
N ALA A 20 5.84 4.69 -5.48
CA ALA A 20 5.94 5.99 -6.14
C ALA A 20 5.34 7.10 -5.28
N ALA A 21 4.10 6.94 -4.80
CA ALA A 21 3.47 7.91 -3.92
C ALA A 21 4.22 8.12 -2.60
N ALA A 22 4.83 7.05 -2.06
CA ALA A 22 5.63 7.09 -0.85
C ALA A 22 6.86 8.01 -0.96
N GLN A 23 7.35 8.33 -2.16
CA GLN A 23 8.48 9.26 -2.32
C GLN A 23 8.12 10.71 -1.97
N ILE A 24 6.85 11.11 -2.19
CA ILE A 24 6.42 12.50 -2.04
C ILE A 24 5.46 12.72 -0.87
N VAL A 25 4.94 11.65 -0.27
CA VAL A 25 4.10 11.75 0.94
C VAL A 25 4.95 12.19 2.14
N LYS A 26 4.40 13.09 2.96
CA LYS A 26 5.00 13.45 4.24
C LYS A 26 4.92 12.25 5.22
N PRO A 27 5.87 12.11 6.16
CA PRO A 27 5.73 11.16 7.27
C PRO A 27 4.38 11.29 7.98
N GLY A 28 3.72 10.17 8.25
CA GLY A 28 2.38 10.11 8.85
C GLY A 28 1.20 10.46 7.90
N GLY A 29 1.49 10.85 6.65
CA GLY A 29 0.47 11.15 5.65
C GLY A 29 -0.36 9.93 5.24
N LEU A 30 -1.31 10.15 4.33
CA LEU A 30 -2.17 9.11 3.76
C LEU A 30 -1.91 8.96 2.26
N ILE A 31 -1.62 7.73 1.84
CA ILE A 31 -1.68 7.32 0.44
C ILE A 31 -3.02 6.63 0.21
N ILE A 32 -3.77 7.00 -0.83
CA ILE A 32 -4.96 6.25 -1.28
C ILE A 32 -4.63 5.62 -2.63
N ALA A 33 -4.56 4.28 -2.67
CA ALA A 33 -4.38 3.51 -3.89
C ALA A 33 -5.74 3.03 -4.40
N ALA A 34 -6.05 3.36 -5.66
CA ALA A 34 -7.15 2.74 -6.40
C ALA A 34 -6.57 1.63 -7.29
N ALA A 35 -6.99 0.40 -7.04
CA ALA A 35 -6.58 -0.80 -7.78
C ALA A 35 -7.64 -1.88 -7.59
N ARG A 36 -8.11 -2.50 -8.68
CA ARG A 36 -9.18 -3.49 -8.61
C ARG A 36 -8.80 -4.72 -7.79
N CYS A 37 -7.57 -5.20 -7.97
CA CYS A 37 -7.03 -6.40 -7.32
C CYS A 37 -7.93 -7.63 -7.54
N ASN A 38 -8.37 -7.90 -8.78
CA ASN A 38 -9.26 -9.02 -9.11
C ASN A 38 -8.69 -10.42 -8.78
N ASP A 39 -7.37 -10.57 -8.74
CA ASP A 39 -6.67 -11.78 -8.30
C ASP A 39 -6.28 -11.73 -6.81
N GLY A 40 -6.77 -10.72 -6.08
CA GLY A 40 -6.61 -10.54 -4.65
C GLY A 40 -5.18 -10.43 -4.17
N PHE A 41 -4.87 -11.20 -3.13
CA PHE A 41 -3.50 -11.49 -2.72
C PHE A 41 -3.06 -12.75 -3.45
N PRO A 42 -1.90 -12.77 -4.14
CA PRO A 42 -1.45 -13.95 -4.86
C PRO A 42 -1.47 -15.20 -3.98
N ASP A 43 -2.22 -16.22 -4.39
CA ASP A 43 -2.31 -17.51 -3.67
C ASP A 43 -1.08 -18.40 -3.88
N HIS A 44 -0.22 -18.02 -4.84
CA HIS A 44 1.09 -18.62 -5.05
C HIS A 44 2.19 -17.73 -4.44
N GLY A 45 3.31 -18.35 -4.12
CA GLY A 45 4.42 -17.66 -3.48
C GLY A 45 4.15 -17.40 -1.99
N ASN A 46 4.95 -16.51 -1.43
CA ASN A 46 5.00 -16.32 0.03
C ASN A 46 4.41 -15.00 0.50
N PHE A 47 4.03 -14.11 -0.42
CA PHE A 47 3.60 -12.76 -0.12
C PHE A 47 2.40 -12.73 0.85
N LYS A 48 1.30 -13.43 0.52
CA LYS A 48 0.07 -13.47 1.33
C LYS A 48 0.33 -14.05 2.71
N GLN A 49 0.97 -15.22 2.76
CA GLN A 49 1.26 -15.92 4.02
C GLN A 49 2.15 -15.08 4.93
N PHE A 50 3.21 -14.47 4.38
CA PHE A 50 4.11 -13.65 5.16
C PHE A 50 3.40 -12.38 5.67
N LEU A 51 2.64 -11.71 4.80
CA LEU A 51 1.93 -10.49 5.18
C LEU A 51 0.88 -10.74 6.27
N PHE A 52 0.13 -11.83 6.19
CA PHE A 52 -0.93 -12.15 7.16
C PHE A 52 -0.38 -12.84 8.42
N GLY A 53 0.84 -13.38 8.36
CA GLY A 53 1.50 -14.05 9.47
C GLY A 53 2.22 -13.13 10.45
N HIS A 54 2.16 -11.81 10.26
CA HIS A 54 2.81 -10.84 11.14
C HIS A 54 1.84 -9.75 11.58
N ASP A 55 1.88 -9.43 12.88
CA ASP A 55 0.93 -8.50 13.51
C ASP A 55 1.15 -7.03 13.12
N SER A 56 2.30 -6.68 12.55
CA SER A 56 2.61 -5.30 12.19
C SER A 56 3.70 -5.20 11.10
N PRO A 57 3.79 -4.05 10.40
CA PRO A 57 4.88 -3.77 9.47
C PRO A 57 6.27 -3.85 10.12
N GLN A 58 6.39 -3.46 11.40
CA GLN A 58 7.65 -3.56 12.13
C GLN A 58 8.04 -5.03 12.34
N ALA A 59 7.10 -5.89 12.76
CA ALA A 59 7.34 -7.32 12.93
C ALA A 59 7.77 -7.99 11.61
N MET A 60 7.20 -7.56 10.47
CA MET A 60 7.63 -8.03 9.15
C MET A 60 9.11 -7.68 8.89
N LEU A 61 9.51 -6.43 9.15
CA LEU A 61 10.90 -6.01 8.95
C LEU A 61 11.86 -6.69 9.93
N ASP A 62 11.48 -6.82 11.20
CA ASP A 62 12.29 -7.51 12.20
C ASP A 62 12.56 -8.97 11.78
N ARG A 63 11.55 -9.64 11.22
CA ARG A 63 11.72 -10.98 10.65
C ARG A 63 12.63 -10.96 9.42
N ILE A 64 12.43 -10.03 8.49
CA ILE A 64 13.23 -9.93 7.26
C ILE A 64 14.70 -9.63 7.57
N TYR A 65 14.99 -8.84 8.61
CA TYR A 65 16.35 -8.48 9.03
C TYR A 65 17.01 -9.51 9.95
N SER A 66 16.28 -10.54 10.37
CA SER A 66 16.88 -11.61 11.18
C SER A 66 17.99 -12.34 10.38
N PRO A 67 19.17 -12.57 10.97
CA PRO A 67 20.27 -13.24 10.27
C PRO A 67 19.87 -14.60 9.72
N GLY A 68 20.21 -14.87 8.46
CA GLY A 68 19.92 -16.14 7.80
C GLY A 68 18.47 -16.30 7.32
N PHE A 69 17.64 -15.27 7.41
CA PHE A 69 16.32 -15.30 6.80
C PHE A 69 16.39 -15.03 5.30
N GLU A 70 15.78 -15.92 4.52
CA GLU A 70 15.59 -15.77 3.09
C GLU A 70 14.26 -16.42 2.71
N GLN A 71 13.43 -15.70 1.96
CA GLN A 71 12.19 -16.24 1.43
C GLN A 71 11.90 -15.59 0.07
N LEU A 72 11.35 -16.39 -0.87
CA LEU A 72 10.84 -15.84 -2.13
C LEU A 72 9.82 -14.73 -1.83
N ASP A 73 9.76 -13.69 -2.66
CA ASP A 73 8.87 -12.53 -2.51
C ASP A 73 9.10 -11.63 -1.27
N GLN A 74 10.10 -11.90 -0.43
CA GLN A 74 10.36 -11.10 0.77
C GLN A 74 10.55 -9.61 0.48
N TRP A 75 11.14 -9.27 -0.67
CA TRP A 75 11.48 -7.89 -1.05
C TRP A 75 10.24 -7.02 -1.24
N GLN A 76 9.14 -7.60 -1.73
CA GLN A 76 7.90 -6.85 -1.95
C GLN A 76 7.17 -6.59 -0.63
N VAL A 77 7.20 -7.56 0.29
CA VAL A 77 6.72 -7.36 1.67
C VAL A 77 7.57 -6.30 2.36
N GLN A 78 8.90 -6.39 2.23
CA GLN A 78 9.83 -5.42 2.81
C GLN A 78 9.49 -4.00 2.33
N LEU A 79 9.27 -3.81 1.03
CA LEU A 79 8.92 -2.52 0.46
C LEU A 79 7.59 -2.00 1.02
N LEU A 80 6.55 -2.84 1.07
CA LEU A 80 5.26 -2.47 1.66
C LEU A 80 5.40 -2.09 3.14
N ALA A 81 6.14 -2.88 3.92
CA ALA A 81 6.35 -2.62 5.35
C ALA A 81 7.07 -1.28 5.59
N ILE A 82 8.09 -0.94 4.80
CA ILE A 82 8.76 0.36 4.85
C ILE A 82 7.78 1.51 4.57
N ILE A 83 6.90 1.36 3.57
CA ILE A 83 5.88 2.35 3.26
C ILE A 83 4.90 2.53 4.43
N LEU A 84 4.44 1.41 5.01
CA LEU A 84 3.49 1.40 6.12
C LEU A 84 4.06 1.99 7.41
N LEU A 85 5.38 1.85 7.65
CA LEU A 85 6.04 2.54 8.76
C LEU A 85 6.17 4.05 8.54
N LYS A 86 6.27 4.49 7.27
CA LYS A 86 6.34 5.91 6.92
C LYS A 86 4.97 6.60 6.97
N CYS A 87 3.93 5.95 6.47
CA CYS A 87 2.63 6.57 6.23
C CYS A 87 1.48 5.55 6.28
N ARG A 88 0.25 6.05 6.45
CA ARG A 88 -0.96 5.24 6.30
C ARG A 88 -1.21 4.98 4.82
N VAL A 89 -1.68 3.78 4.49
CA VAL A 89 -2.04 3.40 3.13
C VAL A 89 -3.46 2.87 3.11
N GLY A 90 -4.34 3.59 2.40
CA GLY A 90 -5.68 3.14 2.05
C GLY A 90 -5.72 2.47 0.69
N LEU A 91 -6.53 1.42 0.57
CA LEU A 91 -6.75 0.67 -0.67
C LEU A 91 -8.24 0.64 -1.00
N HIS A 92 -8.58 1.21 -2.15
CA HIS A 92 -9.88 1.07 -2.78
C HIS A 92 -9.81 -0.06 -3.82
N CYS A 93 -10.46 -1.19 -3.51
CA CYS A 93 -10.43 -2.43 -4.30
C CYS A 93 -11.72 -3.25 -4.09
N GLU A 94 -11.86 -4.36 -4.81
CA GLU A 94 -13.02 -5.27 -4.69
C GLU A 94 -12.84 -6.34 -3.61
N LEU A 95 -11.73 -6.34 -2.87
CA LEU A 95 -11.43 -7.35 -1.85
C LEU A 95 -12.21 -7.12 -0.55
N PRO A 96 -12.45 -8.21 0.23
CA PRO A 96 -13.06 -8.08 1.55
C PRO A 96 -12.24 -7.15 2.45
N ALA A 97 -12.91 -6.22 3.13
CA ALA A 97 -12.28 -5.25 4.02
C ALA A 97 -11.41 -5.91 5.11
N ALA A 98 -11.80 -7.10 5.56
CA ALA A 98 -11.03 -7.90 6.51
C ALA A 98 -9.66 -8.32 5.95
N GLU A 99 -9.58 -8.77 4.70
CA GLU A 99 -8.31 -9.15 4.06
C GLU A 99 -7.39 -7.95 3.86
N VAL A 100 -7.95 -6.81 3.44
CA VAL A 100 -7.21 -5.56 3.31
C VAL A 100 -6.65 -5.13 4.68
N SER A 101 -7.44 -5.26 5.74
CA SER A 101 -7.02 -4.92 7.10
C SER A 101 -5.93 -5.87 7.62
N SER A 102 -6.02 -7.17 7.33
CA SER A 102 -4.96 -8.16 7.65
C SER A 102 -3.62 -7.82 6.98
N ALA A 103 -3.65 -7.08 5.87
CA ALA A 103 -2.47 -6.57 5.19
C ALA A 103 -1.92 -5.26 5.78
N ASN A 104 -2.44 -4.80 6.94
CA ASN A 104 -2.13 -3.50 7.54
C ASN A 104 -2.51 -2.29 6.65
N LEU A 105 -3.41 -2.49 5.68
CA LEU A 105 -3.95 -1.47 4.80
C LEU A 105 -5.32 -1.00 5.31
N LEU A 106 -5.70 0.24 5.01
CA LEU A 106 -7.02 0.78 5.33
C LEU A 106 -7.99 0.47 4.16
N PRO A 107 -9.06 -0.31 4.36
CA PRO A 107 -10.06 -0.52 3.31
C PRO A 107 -10.82 0.78 3.02
N ILE A 108 -10.84 1.20 1.76
CA ILE A 108 -11.52 2.42 1.31
C ILE A 108 -12.69 2.04 0.41
N GLY A 109 -13.92 2.22 0.88
CA GLY A 109 -15.13 2.00 0.08
C GLY A 109 -15.45 3.16 -0.88
N ASP A 110 -15.16 4.38 -0.48
CA ASP A 110 -15.40 5.60 -1.26
C ASP A 110 -14.18 6.54 -1.16
N ILE A 111 -13.53 6.78 -2.30
CA ILE A 111 -12.33 7.61 -2.38
C ILE A 111 -12.65 9.07 -2.05
N ARG A 112 -13.78 9.59 -2.53
CA ARG A 112 -14.16 10.99 -2.32
C ARG A 112 -14.36 11.26 -0.84
N ARG A 113 -15.12 10.39 -0.18
CA ARG A 113 -15.35 10.46 1.26
C ARG A 113 -14.05 10.38 2.05
N ALA A 114 -13.16 9.44 1.71
CA ALA A 114 -11.87 9.30 2.39
C ALA A 114 -10.97 10.55 2.23
N ILE A 115 -11.02 11.21 1.07
CA ILE A 115 -10.33 12.48 0.85
C ILE A 115 -10.94 13.58 1.72
N ASP A 116 -12.26 13.74 1.70
CA ASP A 116 -12.94 14.79 2.46
C ASP A 116 -12.69 14.65 3.97
N GLU A 117 -12.79 13.44 4.52
CA GLU A 117 -12.52 13.13 5.93
C GLU A 117 -11.05 13.43 6.31
N GLU A 118 -10.09 13.10 5.45
CA GLU A 118 -8.67 13.36 5.71
C GLU A 118 -8.34 14.86 5.61
N VAL A 119 -8.95 15.58 4.67
CA VAL A 119 -8.80 17.05 4.55
C VAL A 119 -9.35 17.74 5.80
N GLU A 120 -10.53 17.32 6.27
CA GLU A 120 -11.15 17.84 7.50
C GLU A 120 -10.27 17.57 8.73
N LYS A 121 -9.77 16.34 8.87
CA LYS A 121 -8.83 15.95 9.94
C LYS A 121 -7.57 16.81 9.97
N LEU A 122 -7.12 17.29 8.82
CA LEU A 122 -5.93 18.16 8.67
C LEU A 122 -6.25 19.66 8.73
N GLY A 123 -7.45 20.04 9.19
CA GLY A 123 -7.85 21.44 9.37
C GLY A 123 -8.18 22.16 8.06
N GLY A 124 -8.58 21.43 7.01
CA GLY A 124 -9.03 21.99 5.74
C GLY A 124 -7.93 22.45 4.79
N GLN A 125 -6.65 22.25 5.13
CA GLN A 125 -5.51 22.78 4.37
C GLN A 125 -4.57 21.69 3.81
N ALA A 126 -5.08 20.49 3.56
CA ALA A 126 -4.27 19.39 3.01
C ALA A 126 -3.87 19.67 1.55
N ARG A 127 -2.59 19.44 1.22
CA ARG A 127 -2.12 19.40 -0.17
C ARG A 127 -2.23 17.97 -0.69
N ILE A 128 -2.93 17.79 -1.80
CA ILE A 128 -3.17 16.49 -2.41
C ILE A 128 -2.36 16.40 -3.70
N ALA A 129 -1.61 15.32 -3.86
CA ALA A 129 -0.97 14.94 -5.11
C ALA A 129 -1.75 13.78 -5.75
N VAL A 130 -2.00 13.86 -7.06
CA VAL A 130 -2.71 12.82 -7.80
C VAL A 130 -1.72 12.16 -8.76
N LEU A 131 -1.57 10.83 -8.64
CA LEU A 131 -0.72 10.01 -9.50
C LEU A 131 -1.63 9.02 -10.27
N PRO A 132 -2.11 9.41 -11.48
CA PRO A 132 -2.99 8.56 -12.29
C PRO A 132 -2.29 7.28 -12.77
N GLU A 133 -0.97 7.30 -12.92
CA GLU A 133 -0.17 6.18 -13.42
C GLU A 133 1.00 5.92 -12.48
N GLY A 134 0.69 5.53 -11.25
CA GLY A 134 1.66 5.33 -10.16
C GLY A 134 2.94 4.60 -10.57
N PRO A 135 2.88 3.36 -11.10
CA PRO A 135 4.07 2.59 -11.46
C PRO A 135 4.85 3.14 -12.66
N LEU A 136 4.27 4.08 -13.42
CA LEU A 136 4.91 4.71 -14.59
C LEU A 136 5.46 6.11 -14.27
N THR A 137 5.32 6.56 -13.03
CA THR A 137 5.70 7.90 -12.58
C THR A 137 6.90 7.84 -11.64
N ILE A 138 7.88 8.74 -11.84
CA ILE A 138 8.98 8.97 -10.88
C ILE A 138 8.75 10.35 -10.24
N PRO A 139 8.01 10.43 -9.12
CA PRO A 139 7.73 11.71 -8.47
C PRO A 139 8.90 12.10 -7.56
N TYR A 140 9.18 13.40 -7.47
CA TYR A 140 10.22 13.96 -6.59
C TYR A 140 9.75 15.27 -5.96
N LEU A 141 10.31 15.59 -4.78
CA LEU A 141 10.13 16.88 -4.14
C LEU A 141 11.32 17.79 -4.49
N LYS A 142 11.04 19.07 -4.71
CA LYS A 142 12.04 20.12 -4.90
C LYS A 142 12.35 20.82 -3.57
#